data_AF-A0A962TRD9-F1
#
_entry.id   AF-A0A962TRD9-F1
#
_cell.length_a   1.000
_cell.length_b   1.000
_cell.length_c   1.000
_cell.angle_alpha   90.00
_cell.angle_beta   90.00
_cell.angle_gamma   90.00
#
_symmetry.space_group_name_H-M   'P 1'
#
loop_
_entity.id
_entity.type
_entity.pdbx_description
1 polymer ?
#
loop_
_entity_poly.entity_id
_entity_poly.type
_entity_poly.pdbx_seq_one_letter_code
_entity_poly.pdbx_strand_id
1 'polypeptide(L)'
;MIIPANKKATNMDEAQAMSLTAEQIRHNVADQEGRSTEHNEASLIIADDLANAADSYLILDDIPALGVGGEFVQVIGNKSSVICPARNKVDRVNTEASMDRLELASKNGVLSMALDTAEAIGASNAVEQMIAHQMAVAHRTSLDLMAEAGNTRDPIEKCRLINTASKLMDVCQKGLTTVHKVRNGGQQTVTVQHVQIGNGGQAVVNGTTNIRGADKK
;
A
#
# COMPACT_ATOMS: atom_id res chain seq x y z
N MET A 1 -18.31 -2.62 33.30
CA MET A 1 -19.03 -1.90 32.23
C MET A 1 -19.73 -2.97 31.40
N ILE A 2 -21.05 -3.10 31.51
CA ILE A 2 -21.81 -4.11 30.75
C ILE A 2 -22.07 -3.51 29.37
N ILE A 3 -21.43 -4.06 28.35
CA ILE A 3 -21.72 -3.68 26.96
C ILE A 3 -23.05 -4.36 26.60
N PRO A 4 -24.08 -3.62 26.17
CA PRO A 4 -25.35 -4.24 25.82
C PRO A 4 -25.15 -5.18 24.63
N ALA A 5 -25.73 -6.38 24.71
CA ALA A 5 -25.59 -7.50 23.76
C ALA A 5 -26.06 -7.22 22.31
N ASN A 6 -26.34 -5.96 21.97
CA ASN A 6 -26.81 -5.52 20.66
C ASN A 6 -26.19 -4.19 20.21
N LYS A 7 -25.06 -3.78 20.80
CA LYS A 7 -24.34 -2.59 20.34
C LYS A 7 -23.66 -2.93 19.02
N LYS A 8 -24.02 -2.24 17.94
CA LYS A 8 -23.34 -2.33 16.64
C LYS A 8 -22.64 -1.02 16.37
N ALA A 9 -21.45 -1.08 15.76
CA ALA A 9 -20.81 0.13 15.29
C ALA A 9 -21.66 0.78 14.18
N THR A 10 -21.83 2.10 14.27
CA THR A 10 -22.67 2.86 13.32
C THR A 10 -21.86 3.67 12.32
N ASN A 11 -20.56 3.84 12.58
CA ASN A 11 -19.62 4.60 11.78
C ASN A 11 -18.20 4.03 11.93
N MET A 12 -17.28 4.49 11.06
CA MET A 12 -15.90 3.99 10.99
C MET A 12 -15.11 4.24 12.28
N ASP A 13 -15.21 5.44 12.85
CA ASP A 13 -14.48 5.82 14.07
C ASP A 13 -14.89 4.94 15.26
N GLU A 14 -16.19 4.69 15.40
CA GLU A 14 -16.74 3.80 16.42
C GLU A 14 -16.25 2.35 16.22
N ALA A 15 -16.26 1.85 14.98
CA ALA A 15 -15.81 0.50 14.67
C ALA A 15 -14.31 0.32 14.98
N GLN A 16 -13.47 1.28 14.60
CA GLN A 16 -12.03 1.24 14.89
C GLN A 16 -11.75 1.35 16.39
N ALA A 17 -12.45 2.22 17.11
CA ALA A 17 -12.30 2.34 18.56
C ALA A 17 -12.70 1.05 19.29
N MET A 18 -13.78 0.40 18.86
CA MET A 18 -14.21 -0.90 19.40
C MET A 18 -13.16 -1.99 19.15
N SER A 19 -12.64 -2.09 17.91
CA SER A 19 -11.59 -3.05 17.54
C SER A 19 -10.31 -2.84 18.36
N LEU A 20 -9.86 -1.59 18.50
CA LEU A 20 -8.67 -1.24 19.28
C LEU A 20 -8.86 -1.58 20.77
N THR A 21 -10.03 -1.28 21.32
CA THR A 21 -10.35 -1.60 22.72
C THR A 21 -10.35 -3.11 22.95
N ALA A 22 -10.89 -3.89 22.02
CA ALA A 22 -10.88 -5.36 22.08
C ALA A 22 -9.44 -5.91 22.09
N GLU A 23 -8.56 -5.40 21.23
CA GLU A 23 -7.14 -5.78 21.21
C GLU A 23 -6.41 -5.41 22.50
N GLN A 24 -6.66 -4.21 23.03
CA GLN A 24 -6.08 -3.78 24.32
C GLN A 24 -6.50 -4.68 25.46
N ILE A 25 -7.78 -5.09 25.52
CA ILE A 25 -8.25 -6.03 26.54
C ILE A 25 -7.54 -7.38 26.39
N ARG A 26 -7.43 -7.92 25.17
CA ARG A 26 -6.72 -9.18 24.89
C ARG A 26 -5.24 -9.12 25.31
N HIS A 27 -4.55 -8.02 25.00
CA HIS A 27 -3.17 -7.80 25.41
C HIS A 27 -3.03 -7.74 26.93
N ASN A 28 -3.91 -6.98 27.60
CA ASN A 28 -3.90 -6.86 29.05
C ASN A 28 -4.16 -8.19 29.78
N VAL A 29 -5.00 -9.06 29.20
CA VAL A 29 -5.24 -10.41 29.73
C VAL A 29 -4.01 -11.31 29.52
N ALA A 30 -3.36 -11.22 28.35
CA ALA A 30 -2.14 -11.97 28.06
C ALA A 30 -0.98 -11.61 29.01
N ASP A 31 -0.86 -10.34 29.40
CA ASP A 31 0.18 -9.89 30.34
C ASP A 31 -0.09 -10.29 31.81
N GLN A 32 -1.29 -10.76 32.15
CA GLN A 32 -1.74 -11.04 33.52
C GLN A 32 -1.72 -12.53 33.88
N GLU A 33 -0.62 -13.25 33.57
CA GLU A 33 -0.41 -14.71 33.77
C GLU A 33 -0.60 -15.26 35.23
N GLY A 34 -1.27 -14.56 36.15
CA GLY A 34 -1.55 -15.03 37.52
C GLY A 34 -2.85 -14.54 38.18
N ARG A 35 -3.80 -13.94 37.47
CA ARG A 35 -5.12 -13.54 38.03
C ARG A 35 -6.17 -14.66 37.93
N SER A 36 -7.23 -14.54 38.73
CA SER A 36 -8.39 -15.46 38.73
C SER A 36 -8.89 -15.71 37.30
N THR A 37 -8.98 -16.98 36.92
CA THR A 37 -9.42 -17.44 35.58
C THR A 37 -10.75 -16.81 35.18
N GLU A 38 -11.67 -16.62 36.12
CA GLU A 38 -13.00 -16.05 35.86
C GLU A 38 -12.96 -14.58 35.41
N HIS A 39 -12.03 -13.77 35.93
CA HIS A 39 -11.91 -12.36 35.53
C HIS A 39 -11.30 -12.21 34.14
N ASN A 40 -10.36 -13.09 33.82
CA ASN A 40 -9.75 -13.15 32.49
C ASN A 40 -10.78 -13.60 31.45
N GLU A 41 -11.59 -14.61 31.77
CA GLU A 41 -12.67 -15.11 30.91
C GLU A 41 -13.74 -14.04 30.65
N ALA A 42 -14.23 -13.35 31.68
CA ALA A 42 -15.16 -12.24 31.52
C ALA A 42 -14.60 -11.09 30.66
N SER A 43 -13.31 -10.80 30.79
CA SER A 43 -12.65 -9.76 29.98
C SER A 43 -12.53 -10.17 28.52
N LEU A 44 -12.23 -11.43 28.24
CA LEU A 44 -12.18 -11.96 26.87
C LEU A 44 -13.56 -11.95 26.21
N ILE A 45 -14.63 -12.29 26.93
CA ILE A 45 -16.01 -12.18 26.43
C ILE A 45 -16.32 -10.74 26.01
N ILE A 46 -15.95 -9.75 26.82
CA ILE A 46 -16.14 -8.33 26.48
C ILE A 46 -15.34 -7.94 25.23
N ALA A 47 -14.12 -8.46 25.07
CA ALA A 47 -13.30 -8.21 23.90
C ALA A 47 -13.91 -8.82 22.62
N ASP A 48 -14.48 -10.01 22.72
CA ASP A 48 -15.16 -10.67 21.59
C ASP A 48 -16.46 -9.94 21.22
N ASP A 49 -17.26 -9.52 22.19
CA ASP A 49 -18.46 -8.71 21.94
C ASP A 49 -18.11 -7.39 21.23
N LEU A 50 -17.03 -6.71 21.65
CA LEU A 50 -16.53 -5.50 20.99
C LEU A 50 -16.03 -5.77 19.57
N ALA A 51 -15.30 -6.86 19.35
CA ALA A 51 -14.83 -7.24 18.03
C ALA A 51 -16.00 -7.55 17.09
N ASN A 52 -16.98 -8.33 17.54
CA ASN A 52 -18.19 -8.63 16.78
C ASN A 52 -19.01 -7.37 16.45
N ALA A 53 -19.10 -6.42 17.39
CA ALA A 53 -19.75 -5.13 17.17
C ALA A 53 -19.04 -4.29 16.10
N ALA A 54 -17.70 -4.31 16.06
CA ALA A 54 -16.90 -3.64 15.04
C ALA A 54 -17.04 -4.33 13.67
N ASP A 55 -16.94 -5.66 13.64
CA ASP A 55 -17.04 -6.48 12.43
C ASP A 55 -18.36 -6.28 11.71
N SER A 56 -19.45 -6.08 12.46
CA SER A 56 -20.78 -5.78 11.87
C SER A 56 -20.81 -4.53 10.99
N TYR A 57 -19.82 -3.63 11.11
CA TYR A 57 -19.66 -2.45 10.27
C TYR A 57 -18.50 -2.59 9.27
N LEU A 58 -17.38 -3.20 9.70
CA LEU A 58 -16.15 -3.31 8.91
C LEU A 58 -16.22 -4.34 7.80
N ILE A 59 -16.98 -5.42 8.01
CA ILE A 59 -17.24 -6.43 7.00
C ILE A 59 -18.29 -5.88 6.03
N LEU A 60 -18.03 -6.03 4.73
CA LEU A 60 -18.98 -5.64 3.71
C LEU A 60 -20.07 -6.71 3.57
N ASP A 61 -21.33 -6.29 3.61
CA ASP A 61 -22.48 -7.18 3.37
C ASP A 61 -22.47 -7.73 1.93
N ASP A 62 -22.09 -6.88 0.96
CA ASP A 62 -21.92 -7.24 -0.44
C ASP A 62 -20.45 -7.04 -0.85
N ILE A 63 -19.80 -8.13 -1.25
CA ILE A 63 -18.45 -8.09 -1.80
C ILE A 63 -18.53 -7.39 -3.17
N PRO A 64 -17.75 -6.31 -3.40
CA PRO A 64 -17.70 -5.65 -4.70
C PRO A 64 -17.43 -6.66 -5.83
N ALA A 65 -18.11 -6.50 -6.97
CA ALA A 65 -17.93 -7.40 -8.10
C ALA A 65 -16.63 -7.08 -8.85
N LEU A 66 -15.85 -8.09 -9.24
CA LEU A 66 -14.68 -7.86 -10.09
C LEU A 66 -15.14 -7.52 -11.52
N GLY A 67 -14.86 -6.30 -11.95
CA GLY A 67 -15.02 -5.80 -13.32
C GLY A 67 -14.04 -6.45 -14.29
N VAL A 68 -14.28 -6.20 -15.59
CA VAL A 68 -13.55 -6.85 -16.69
C VAL A 68 -12.10 -6.39 -16.83
N GLY A 69 -11.73 -5.24 -16.27
CA GLY A 69 -10.35 -4.74 -16.19
C GLY A 69 -9.65 -5.04 -14.86
N GLY A 70 -10.23 -5.88 -13.99
CA GLY A 70 -9.66 -6.22 -12.69
C GLY A 70 -9.93 -5.18 -11.59
N GLU A 71 -10.66 -4.12 -11.89
CA GLU A 71 -11.25 -3.21 -10.90
C GLU A 71 -12.41 -3.89 -10.16
N PHE A 72 -12.68 -3.49 -8.93
CA PHE A 72 -13.88 -3.87 -8.20
C PHE A 72 -14.96 -2.81 -8.39
N VAL A 73 -16.16 -3.20 -8.81
CA VAL A 73 -17.30 -2.30 -8.96
C VAL A 73 -18.20 -2.48 -7.75
N GLN A 74 -18.39 -1.40 -6.99
CA GLN A 74 -19.43 -1.37 -5.97
C GLN A 74 -20.66 -0.69 -6.54
N VAL A 75 -21.80 -1.37 -6.39
CA VAL A 75 -23.10 -0.84 -6.77
C VAL A 75 -23.82 -0.48 -5.47
N ILE A 76 -23.98 0.82 -5.20
CA ILE A 76 -24.78 1.31 -4.08
C ILE A 76 -26.06 1.91 -4.65
N GLY A 77 -27.15 1.15 -4.59
CA GLY A 77 -28.42 1.52 -5.22
C GLY A 77 -28.29 1.63 -6.74
N ASN A 78 -28.53 2.84 -7.29
CA ASN A 78 -28.40 3.12 -8.73
C ASN A 78 -27.05 3.70 -9.15
N LYS A 79 -26.08 3.83 -8.24
CA LYS A 79 -24.74 4.38 -8.55
C LYS A 79 -23.70 3.28 -8.51
N SER A 80 -22.92 3.16 -9.58
CA SER A 80 -21.75 2.29 -9.65
C SER A 80 -20.49 3.15 -9.47
N SER A 81 -19.66 2.80 -8.50
CA SER A 81 -18.32 3.39 -8.32
C SER A 81 -17.25 2.33 -8.56
N VAL A 82 -16.22 2.71 -9.30
CA VAL A 82 -15.01 1.92 -9.46
C VAL A 82 -14.20 2.00 -8.18
N ILE A 83 -13.77 0.85 -7.67
CA ILE A 83 -12.96 0.66 -6.48
C ILE A 83 -11.82 -0.27 -6.87
N CYS A 84 -10.64 -0.08 -6.31
CA CYS A 84 -9.48 -0.94 -6.54
C CYS A 84 -8.88 -1.34 -5.18
N PRO A 85 -9.62 -2.08 -4.34
CA PRO A 85 -9.07 -2.57 -3.09
C PRO A 85 -7.94 -3.56 -3.35
N ALA A 86 -6.99 -3.64 -2.42
CA ALA A 86 -6.03 -4.74 -2.37
C ALA A 86 -6.75 -6.11 -2.44
N ARG A 87 -6.36 -6.96 -3.39
CA ARG A 87 -7.01 -8.27 -3.65
C ARG A 87 -7.02 -9.22 -2.46
N ASN A 88 -6.16 -9.00 -1.47
CA ASN A 88 -5.96 -9.86 -0.31
C ASN A 88 -6.78 -9.45 0.93
N LYS A 89 -7.46 -8.29 0.94
CA LYS A 89 -8.28 -7.85 2.08
C LYS A 89 -9.38 -6.89 1.64
N VAL A 90 -10.54 -7.40 1.26
CA VAL A 90 -11.68 -6.55 0.87
C VAL A 90 -12.54 -6.28 2.10
N ASP A 91 -12.22 -5.20 2.83
CA ASP A 91 -13.00 -4.68 3.96
C ASP A 91 -13.45 -3.24 3.70
N ARG A 92 -14.32 -2.69 4.56
CA ARG A 92 -14.83 -1.32 4.41
C ARG A 92 -13.70 -0.28 4.42
N VAL A 93 -12.65 -0.47 5.21
CA VAL A 93 -11.51 0.45 5.30
C VAL A 93 -10.76 0.53 3.96
N ASN A 94 -10.41 -0.60 3.38
CA ASN A 94 -9.70 -0.65 2.10
C ASN A 94 -10.58 -0.11 0.95
N THR A 95 -11.87 -0.36 1.02
CA THR A 95 -12.86 0.16 0.06
C THR A 95 -12.94 1.68 0.11
N GLU A 96 -13.17 2.26 1.29
CA GLU A 96 -13.20 3.72 1.49
C GLU A 96 -11.86 4.37 1.11
N ALA A 97 -10.74 3.82 1.60
CA ALA A 97 -9.41 4.30 1.25
C ALA A 97 -9.11 4.18 -0.25
N SER A 98 -9.69 3.20 -0.95
CA SER A 98 -9.59 3.12 -2.40
C SER A 98 -10.37 4.24 -3.08
N MET A 99 -11.57 4.57 -2.61
CA MET A 99 -12.36 5.66 -3.17
C MET A 99 -11.62 7.00 -3.02
N ASP A 100 -11.06 7.28 -1.85
CA ASP A 100 -10.26 8.48 -1.59
C ASP A 100 -9.06 8.59 -2.53
N ARG A 101 -8.33 7.48 -2.74
CA ARG A 101 -7.17 7.43 -3.65
C ARG A 101 -7.57 7.70 -5.10
N LEU A 102 -8.71 7.17 -5.55
CA LEU A 102 -9.21 7.40 -6.91
C LEU A 102 -9.74 8.83 -7.07
N GLU A 103 -10.37 9.41 -6.04
CA GLU A 103 -10.75 10.82 -6.04
C GLU A 103 -9.52 11.72 -6.14
N LEU A 104 -8.44 11.44 -5.39
CA LEU A 104 -7.18 12.16 -5.49
C LEU A 104 -6.56 12.05 -6.89
N ALA A 105 -6.56 10.85 -7.49
CA ALA A 105 -6.08 10.65 -8.85
C ALA A 105 -6.93 11.43 -9.88
N SER A 106 -8.25 11.46 -9.69
CA SER A 106 -9.18 12.24 -10.51
C SER A 106 -8.97 13.75 -10.37
N LYS A 107 -8.78 14.27 -9.15
CA LYS A 107 -8.48 15.69 -8.89
C LYS A 107 -7.17 16.13 -9.55
N ASN A 108 -6.19 15.24 -9.66
CA ASN A 108 -4.95 15.48 -10.39
C ASN A 108 -5.03 15.15 -11.89
N GLY A 109 -6.23 14.79 -12.39
CA GLY A 109 -6.51 14.44 -13.78
C GLY A 109 -5.67 13.28 -14.32
N VAL A 110 -5.26 12.35 -13.46
CA VAL A 110 -4.47 11.16 -13.83
C VAL A 110 -5.23 9.86 -13.56
N LEU A 111 -6.56 9.89 -13.36
CA LEU A 111 -7.34 8.71 -12.97
C LEU A 111 -7.05 7.47 -13.85
N SER A 112 -7.23 7.59 -15.16
CA SER A 112 -6.98 6.48 -16.09
C SER A 112 -5.52 6.03 -16.10
N MET A 113 -4.57 6.98 -16.05
CA MET A 113 -3.13 6.68 -16.04
C MET A 113 -2.69 6.00 -14.74
N ALA A 114 -3.27 6.40 -13.60
CA ALA A 114 -3.01 5.82 -12.30
C ALA A 114 -3.52 4.37 -12.22
N LEU A 115 -4.73 4.11 -12.75
CA LEU A 115 -5.30 2.77 -12.86
C LEU A 115 -4.45 1.88 -13.77
N ASP A 116 -4.15 2.35 -14.99
CA ASP A 116 -3.31 1.64 -15.96
C ASP A 116 -1.90 1.36 -15.41
N THR A 117 -1.29 2.32 -14.72
CA THR A 117 0.03 2.12 -14.08
C THR A 117 -0.05 1.05 -12.99
N ALA A 118 -1.10 1.06 -12.16
CA ALA A 118 -1.29 0.06 -11.11
C ALA A 118 -1.50 -1.35 -11.69
N GLU A 119 -2.26 -1.47 -12.78
CA GLU A 119 -2.44 -2.71 -13.52
C GLU A 119 -1.12 -3.18 -14.15
N ALA A 120 -0.40 -2.30 -14.86
CA ALA A 120 0.82 -2.60 -15.57
C ALA A 120 1.95 -3.09 -14.66
N ILE A 121 2.08 -2.54 -13.44
CA ILE A 121 3.05 -3.04 -12.46
C ILE A 121 2.56 -4.31 -11.75
N GLY A 122 1.30 -4.70 -11.94
CA GLY A 122 0.66 -5.81 -11.25
C GLY A 122 0.48 -5.55 -9.76
N ALA A 123 0.03 -4.35 -9.38
CA ALA A 123 -0.11 -3.96 -7.97
C ALA A 123 -0.97 -4.96 -7.20
N SER A 124 -0.41 -5.51 -6.12
CA SER A 124 -1.05 -6.60 -5.35
C SER A 124 -1.71 -6.11 -4.05
N ASN A 125 -1.28 -4.95 -3.55
CA ASN A 125 -1.73 -4.36 -2.30
C ASN A 125 -1.87 -2.83 -2.40
N ALA A 126 -2.48 -2.23 -1.37
CA ALA A 126 -2.79 -0.79 -1.35
C ALA A 126 -1.53 0.09 -1.43
N VAL A 127 -0.41 -0.35 -0.86
CA VAL A 127 0.86 0.40 -0.90
C VAL A 127 1.41 0.45 -2.32
N GLU A 128 1.45 -0.70 -3.02
CA GLU A 128 1.87 -0.75 -4.43
C GLU A 128 0.97 0.13 -5.32
N GLN A 129 -0.34 0.13 -5.08
CA GLN A 129 -1.29 1.00 -5.79
C GLN A 129 -1.02 2.48 -5.51
N MET A 130 -0.74 2.86 -4.26
CA MET A 130 -0.39 4.24 -3.92
C MET A 130 0.89 4.70 -4.65
N ILE A 131 1.90 3.84 -4.73
CA ILE A 131 3.13 4.14 -5.47
C ILE A 131 2.83 4.31 -6.98
N ALA A 132 2.00 3.43 -7.56
CA ALA A 132 1.58 3.56 -8.96
C ALA A 132 0.85 4.89 -9.24
N HIS A 133 -0.08 5.29 -8.36
CA HIS A 133 -0.79 6.55 -8.50
C HIS A 133 0.17 7.75 -8.41
N GLN A 134 1.13 7.72 -7.49
CA GLN A 134 2.17 8.74 -7.38
C GLN A 134 3.07 8.80 -8.62
N MET A 135 3.43 7.65 -9.19
CA MET A 135 4.19 7.56 -10.45
C MET A 135 3.42 8.21 -11.61
N ALA A 136 2.11 7.97 -11.73
CA ALA A 136 1.28 8.60 -12.75
C ALA A 136 1.23 10.13 -12.62
N VAL A 137 1.06 10.65 -11.40
CA VAL A 137 1.14 12.11 -11.14
C VAL A 137 2.52 12.66 -11.52
N ALA A 138 3.59 12.05 -11.01
CA ALA A 138 4.96 12.51 -11.28
C ALA A 138 5.29 12.48 -12.78
N HIS A 139 4.89 11.41 -13.47
CA HIS A 139 5.06 11.27 -14.91
C HIS A 139 4.37 12.40 -15.67
N ARG A 140 3.05 12.56 -15.49
CA ARG A 140 2.29 13.62 -16.15
C ARG A 140 2.88 15.01 -15.87
N THR A 141 3.06 15.36 -14.59
CA THR A 141 3.55 16.69 -14.22
C THR A 141 4.95 16.95 -14.79
N SER A 142 5.82 15.93 -14.85
CA SER A 142 7.14 16.10 -15.45
C SER A 142 7.09 16.42 -16.95
N LEU A 143 6.17 15.79 -17.69
CA LEU A 143 6.00 16.04 -19.12
C LEU A 143 5.34 17.39 -19.39
N ASP A 144 4.35 17.78 -18.57
CA ASP A 144 3.71 19.10 -18.64
C ASP A 144 4.75 20.22 -18.41
N LEU A 145 5.59 20.09 -17.37
CA LEU A 145 6.68 21.04 -17.09
C LEU A 145 7.73 21.09 -18.21
N MET A 146 8.04 19.96 -18.85
CA MET A 146 8.97 19.91 -19.97
C MET A 146 8.39 20.60 -21.21
N ALA A 147 7.11 20.40 -21.48
CA ALA A 147 6.39 21.08 -22.56
C ALA A 147 6.32 22.60 -22.31
N GLU A 148 6.05 23.01 -21.07
CA GLU A 148 6.06 24.42 -20.68
C GLU A 148 7.46 25.03 -20.87
N ALA A 149 8.50 24.34 -20.40
CA ALA A 149 9.88 24.79 -20.57
C ALA A 149 10.24 25.00 -22.05
N GLY A 150 9.75 24.16 -22.96
CA GLY A 150 9.93 24.32 -24.41
C GLY A 150 9.44 25.66 -24.95
N ASN A 151 8.38 26.22 -24.34
CA ASN A 151 7.76 27.48 -24.72
C ASN A 151 8.30 28.70 -23.94
N THR A 152 8.99 28.48 -22.82
CA THR A 152 9.54 29.55 -21.98
C THR A 152 10.76 30.23 -22.60
N ARG A 153 10.71 31.56 -22.74
CA ARG A 153 11.81 32.38 -23.27
C ARG A 153 12.84 32.76 -22.21
N ASP A 154 12.38 33.05 -20.99
CA ASP A 154 13.26 33.38 -19.88
C ASP A 154 14.17 32.17 -19.56
N PRO A 155 15.51 32.30 -19.69
CA PRO A 155 16.43 31.20 -19.44
C PRO A 155 16.38 30.70 -17.99
N ILE A 156 16.13 31.59 -17.03
CA ILE A 156 16.11 31.22 -15.60
C ILE A 156 14.89 30.35 -15.33
N GLU A 157 13.70 30.79 -15.73
CA GLU A 157 12.49 30.01 -15.54
C GLU A 157 12.50 28.70 -16.33
N LYS A 158 13.01 28.70 -17.57
CA LYS A 158 13.23 27.48 -18.35
C LYS A 158 14.09 26.46 -17.59
N CYS A 159 15.20 26.89 -17.00
CA CYS A 159 16.04 26.01 -16.19
C CYS A 159 15.31 25.48 -14.95
N ARG A 160 14.48 26.28 -14.27
CA ARG A 160 13.70 25.83 -13.10
C ARG A 160 12.68 24.75 -13.46
N LEU A 161 11.96 24.94 -14.57
CA LEU A 161 11.00 23.96 -15.09
C LEU A 161 11.69 22.63 -15.44
N ILE A 162 12.78 22.68 -16.22
CA ILE A 162 13.55 21.49 -16.62
C ILE A 162 14.11 20.75 -15.40
N ASN A 163 14.65 21.48 -14.42
CA ASN A 163 15.20 20.88 -13.20
C ASN A 163 14.12 20.21 -12.36
N THR A 164 12.94 20.82 -12.26
CA THR A 164 11.80 20.25 -11.53
C THR A 164 11.24 19.01 -12.24
N ALA A 165 11.08 19.09 -13.56
CA ALA A 165 10.69 17.96 -14.39
C ALA A 165 11.65 16.77 -14.23
N SER A 166 12.96 17.02 -14.29
CA SER A 166 13.99 16.00 -14.13
C SER A 166 13.91 15.29 -12.76
N LYS A 167 13.64 16.04 -11.69
CA LYS A 167 13.43 15.47 -10.34
C LYS A 167 12.19 14.59 -10.28
N LEU A 168 11.09 14.99 -10.92
CA LEU A 168 9.86 14.19 -10.97
C LEU A 168 10.04 12.90 -11.79
N MET A 169 10.80 12.97 -12.90
CA MET A 169 11.17 11.78 -13.67
C MET A 169 12.01 10.79 -12.85
N ASP A 170 12.97 11.29 -12.06
CA ASP A 170 13.76 10.48 -11.12
C ASP A 170 12.89 9.85 -10.02
N VAL A 171 11.94 10.60 -9.46
CA VAL A 171 10.95 10.06 -8.50
C VAL A 171 10.10 8.95 -9.11
N CYS A 172 9.65 9.11 -10.36
CA CYS A 172 8.89 8.07 -11.05
C CYS A 172 9.71 6.77 -11.20
N GLN A 173 10.98 6.87 -11.60
CA GLN A 173 11.89 5.71 -11.69
C GLN A 173 12.18 5.07 -10.32
N LYS A 174 12.35 5.89 -9.28
CA LYS A 174 12.48 5.42 -7.89
C LYS A 174 11.23 4.70 -7.40
N GLY A 175 10.04 5.09 -7.86
CA GLY A 175 8.79 4.38 -7.59
C GLY A 175 8.86 2.91 -8.00
N LEU A 176 9.33 2.62 -9.22
CA LEU A 176 9.50 1.25 -9.70
C LEU A 176 10.49 0.43 -8.85
N THR A 177 11.62 1.05 -8.46
CA THR A 177 12.60 0.43 -7.56
C THR A 177 12.00 0.15 -6.19
N THR A 178 11.13 1.04 -5.71
CA THR A 178 10.45 0.91 -4.42
C THR A 178 9.47 -0.25 -4.46
N VAL A 179 8.67 -0.39 -5.52
CA VAL A 179 7.80 -1.57 -5.73
C VAL A 179 8.61 -2.86 -5.70
N HIS A 180 9.75 -2.90 -6.40
CA HIS A 180 10.63 -4.08 -6.39
C HIS A 180 11.14 -4.43 -4.98
N LYS A 181 11.52 -3.41 -4.19
CA LYS A 181 11.96 -3.59 -2.80
C LYS A 181 10.83 -4.05 -1.88
N VAL A 182 9.62 -3.50 -2.03
CA VAL A 182 8.43 -3.90 -1.27
C VAL A 182 8.13 -5.39 -1.50
N ARG A 183 8.25 -5.87 -2.74
CA ARG A 183 8.01 -7.29 -3.08
C ARG A 183 9.08 -8.23 -2.54
N ASN A 184 10.34 -7.83 -2.63
CA ASN A 184 11.46 -8.72 -2.31
C ASN A 184 12.01 -8.50 -0.90
N GLY A 185 11.40 -7.64 -0.10
CA GLY A 185 11.78 -7.37 1.30
C GLY A 185 13.22 -6.90 1.49
N GLY A 186 13.86 -6.35 0.44
CA GLY A 186 15.29 -6.03 0.46
C GLY A 186 16.22 -7.24 0.63
N GLN A 187 15.74 -8.47 0.39
CA GLN A 187 16.56 -9.67 0.52
C GLN A 187 17.67 -9.70 -0.53
N GLN A 188 18.92 -9.66 -0.06
CA GLN A 188 20.08 -10.01 -0.86
C GLN A 188 20.37 -11.50 -0.65
N THR A 189 20.01 -12.35 -1.60
CA THR A 189 20.37 -13.78 -1.55
C THR A 189 21.85 -13.94 -1.87
N VAL A 190 22.68 -14.08 -0.83
CA VAL A 190 24.10 -14.47 -0.99
C VAL A 190 24.16 -16.00 -1.15
N THR A 191 24.40 -16.47 -2.37
CA THR A 191 24.61 -17.91 -2.62
C THR A 191 26.07 -18.25 -2.31
N VAL A 192 26.31 -18.94 -1.18
CA VAL A 192 27.64 -19.45 -0.85
C VAL A 192 27.86 -20.76 -1.60
N GLN A 193 28.62 -20.71 -2.69
CA GLN A 193 29.08 -21.90 -3.39
C GLN A 193 30.40 -22.35 -2.78
N HIS A 194 30.38 -23.43 -2.00
CA HIS A 194 31.61 -24.08 -1.54
C HIS A 194 32.30 -24.76 -2.73
N VAL A 195 33.38 -24.16 -3.21
CA VAL A 195 34.29 -24.79 -4.17
C VAL A 195 35.37 -25.51 -3.38
N GLN A 196 35.38 -26.85 -3.41
CA GLN A 196 36.49 -27.62 -2.86
C GLN A 196 37.70 -27.48 -3.77
N ILE A 197 38.80 -26.97 -3.22
CA ILE A 197 40.07 -26.88 -3.93
C ILE A 197 40.96 -28.01 -3.41
N GLY A 198 41.39 -28.89 -4.31
CA GLY A 198 42.34 -29.97 -3.97
C GLY A 198 43.72 -29.41 -3.59
N ASN A 199 44.51 -30.20 -2.85
CA ASN A 199 45.84 -29.83 -2.35
C ASN A 199 46.72 -29.23 -3.47
N GLY A 200 46.97 -27.92 -3.38
CA GLY A 200 47.83 -27.17 -4.30
C GLY A 200 47.12 -26.29 -5.34
N GLY A 201 45.79 -26.25 -5.40
CA GLY A 201 45.06 -25.29 -6.23
C GLY A 201 44.87 -23.94 -5.52
N GLN A 202 45.10 -22.82 -6.21
CA GLN A 202 44.59 -21.51 -5.79
C GLN A 202 43.32 -21.20 -6.59
N ALA A 203 42.21 -20.95 -5.92
CA ALA A 203 41.06 -20.32 -6.56
C ALA A 203 41.28 -18.80 -6.56
N VAL A 204 41.67 -18.26 -7.72
CA VAL A 204 41.67 -16.81 -7.94
C VAL A 204 40.25 -16.41 -8.28
N VAL A 205 39.54 -15.83 -7.32
CA VAL A 205 38.22 -15.23 -7.56
C VAL A 205 38.45 -13.87 -8.20
N ASN A 206 38.46 -13.83 -9.54
CA ASN A 206 38.28 -12.56 -10.26
C ASN A 206 36.82 -12.15 -10.08
N GLY A 207 36.52 -11.51 -8.95
CA GLY A 207 35.21 -10.92 -8.69
C GLY A 207 34.94 -9.86 -9.75
N THR A 208 34.20 -10.20 -10.80
CA THR A 208 33.45 -9.21 -11.55
C THR A 208 32.27 -8.83 -10.67
N THR A 209 32.48 -7.82 -9.83
CA THR A 209 31.41 -7.14 -9.13
C THR A 209 30.53 -6.49 -10.18
N ASN A 210 29.47 -7.18 -10.58
CA ASN A 210 28.41 -6.57 -11.38
C ASN A 210 27.56 -5.71 -10.42
N ILE A 211 28.17 -4.64 -9.90
CA ILE A 211 27.48 -3.58 -9.18
C ILE A 211 26.69 -2.83 -10.25
N ARG A 212 25.46 -3.30 -10.52
CA ARG A 212 24.44 -2.45 -11.15
C ARG A 212 24.02 -1.41 -10.12
N GLY A 213 24.82 -0.36 -10.02
CA GLY A 213 24.64 0.70 -9.02
C GLY A 213 25.88 1.57 -8.85
N ALA A 214 26.54 1.92 -9.96
CA ALA A 214 27.53 2.99 -9.97
C ALA A 214 27.45 3.68 -11.34
N ASP A 215 26.41 4.48 -11.54
CA ASP A 215 26.46 5.48 -12.59
C ASP A 215 27.55 6.48 -12.22
N LYS A 216 28.55 6.53 -13.10
CA LYS A 216 29.65 7.46 -13.03
C LYS A 216 29.14 8.88 -13.22
N LYS A 217 29.46 9.75 -12.27
CA LYS A 217 30.11 11.03 -12.58
C LYS A 217 31.13 11.36 -11.52
#